data_AF-A0AA40CGV8-F1
#
_entry.id   AF-A0AA40CGV8-F1
#
_cell.length_a   1.000
_cell.length_b   1.000
_cell.length_c   1.000
_cell.angle_alpha   90.00
_cell.angle_beta   90.00
_cell.angle_gamma   90.00
#
_symmetry.space_group_name_H-M   'P 1'
#
loop_
_entity.id
_entity.type
_entity.pdbx_description
1 polymer ?
#
loop_
_entity_poly.entity_id
_entity_poly.type
_entity_poly.pdbx_seq_one_letter_code
_entity_poly.pdbx_strand_id
1 'polypeptide(L)'
;MTSTSRQMKGLVPCPSYLSLISAPKNHEKPGQGDSYRCHPSKGKGIWIVIPDTGFQLNRYPHEWKSDQRTIKTWIVPPSQLHVPWFLRNDEWVCDNSMDDNAKARDEEGMNPEGHGTSIAIIAAGSQSGVAPLANLYLQKVQTTAFRKIPGKPRWWQWCIPLAYVTALENIIEVVDRGEIPPGKAVVSIQIGFDLTNIYDEFKPTFDEYKERCKRVLEAFSKRGIVVVMAAGNSCAMLRETTESKAPTCLAGPRNDAILVGGTDMVGRLWWESTPGTKDCPVDIYAPACQVECYDLTSTSETPSKKWGTSYSSPQVAGLAAYFLGHPDFQERFKYSPSDYKNGNTVGMRMKKWLKEISFQRVPDEEKLVLEHAEDYYHPDGIPPTTVNVLSNNY
;
A
#
# COMPACT_ATOMS: atom_id res chain seq x y z
N MET A 1 -24.86 -25.66 14.72
CA MET A 1 -24.43 -24.54 13.86
C MET A 1 -25.65 -23.71 13.56
N THR A 2 -25.89 -22.66 14.34
CA THR A 2 -27.01 -21.74 14.15
C THR A 2 -26.66 -20.80 13.00
N SER A 3 -27.38 -20.97 11.89
CA SER A 3 -27.38 -20.06 10.74
C SER A 3 -27.82 -18.68 11.18
N THR A 4 -26.86 -17.84 11.55
CA THR A 4 -27.07 -16.39 11.59
C THR A 4 -27.14 -15.96 10.14
N SER A 5 -28.36 -15.73 9.64
CA SER A 5 -28.57 -15.02 8.38
C SER A 5 -27.95 -13.62 8.54
N ARG A 6 -26.67 -13.49 8.19
CA ARG A 6 -25.89 -12.26 8.29
C ARG A 6 -26.59 -11.19 7.45
N GLN A 7 -27.07 -10.15 8.12
CA GLN A 7 -27.61 -8.96 7.49
C GLN A 7 -26.50 -8.23 6.72
N MET A 8 -26.18 -8.72 5.52
CA MET A 8 -25.51 -7.88 4.54
C MET A 8 -26.47 -6.76 4.17
N LYS A 9 -26.06 -5.51 4.36
CA LYS A 9 -26.81 -4.37 3.83
C LYS A 9 -26.78 -4.41 2.29
N GLY A 10 -27.77 -3.77 1.67
CA GLY A 10 -27.95 -3.75 0.22
C GLY A 10 -26.71 -3.30 -0.56
N LEU A 11 -26.73 -3.59 -1.86
CA LEU A 11 -25.68 -3.26 -2.82
C LEU A 11 -25.29 -1.77 -2.74
N VAL A 12 -24.01 -1.49 -2.52
CA VAL A 12 -23.45 -0.12 -2.52
C VAL A 12 -22.75 0.12 -3.86
N PRO A 13 -22.88 1.30 -4.49
CA PRO A 13 -22.08 1.66 -5.65
C PRO A 13 -20.60 1.43 -5.39
N CYS A 14 -19.92 0.80 -6.34
CA CYS A 14 -18.58 0.30 -6.16
C CYS A 14 -17.59 1.13 -7.00
N PRO A 15 -16.56 1.76 -6.39
CA PRO A 15 -15.37 2.14 -7.12
C PRO A 15 -14.86 0.98 -7.98
N SER A 16 -14.38 1.28 -9.18
CA SER A 16 -14.02 0.27 -10.18
C SER A 16 -12.99 -0.76 -9.67
N TYR A 17 -12.07 -0.38 -8.79
CA TYR A 17 -11.10 -1.33 -8.20
C TYR A 17 -11.75 -2.28 -7.17
N LEU A 18 -12.77 -1.83 -6.45
CA LEU A 18 -13.52 -2.66 -5.51
C LEU A 18 -14.39 -3.69 -6.23
N SER A 19 -14.79 -3.42 -7.49
CA SER A 19 -15.60 -4.39 -8.25
C SER A 19 -14.79 -5.65 -8.54
N LEU A 20 -13.49 -5.50 -8.83
CA LEU A 20 -12.63 -6.65 -9.04
C LEU A 20 -12.36 -7.41 -7.74
N ILE A 21 -12.20 -6.71 -6.60
CA ILE A 21 -11.99 -7.37 -5.29
C ILE A 21 -13.24 -8.10 -4.81
N SER A 22 -14.43 -7.60 -5.14
CA SER A 22 -15.71 -8.17 -4.70
C SER A 22 -16.41 -9.03 -5.75
N ALA A 23 -15.85 -9.11 -6.97
CA ALA A 23 -16.48 -9.83 -8.06
C ALA A 23 -16.60 -11.33 -7.75
N PRO A 24 -17.70 -11.97 -8.20
CA PRO A 24 -17.87 -13.41 -8.08
C PRO A 24 -16.71 -14.17 -8.73
N LYS A 25 -16.53 -15.42 -8.30
CA LYS A 25 -15.57 -16.36 -8.89
C LYS A 25 -16.08 -16.81 -10.26
N ASN A 26 -15.88 -15.96 -11.27
CA ASN A 26 -16.30 -16.18 -12.65
C ASN A 26 -15.14 -15.86 -13.59
N HIS A 27 -14.63 -16.91 -14.25
CA HIS A 27 -13.53 -16.82 -15.23
C HIS A 27 -13.96 -16.14 -16.54
N GLU A 28 -15.21 -16.30 -16.96
CA GLU A 28 -15.71 -15.78 -18.25
C GLU A 28 -16.03 -14.28 -18.17
N LYS A 29 -16.40 -13.79 -16.98
CA LYS A 29 -16.88 -12.42 -16.76
C LYS A 29 -16.26 -11.79 -15.51
N PRO A 30 -14.93 -11.62 -15.46
CA PRO A 30 -14.28 -10.94 -14.34
C PRO A 30 -14.76 -9.48 -14.26
N GLY A 31 -15.13 -9.01 -13.06
CA GLY A 31 -15.32 -7.58 -12.80
C GLY A 31 -16.66 -6.93 -13.22
N GLN A 32 -17.71 -7.69 -13.56
CA GLN A 32 -19.00 -7.11 -14.02
C GLN A 32 -19.93 -6.56 -12.90
N GLY A 33 -19.40 -6.30 -11.71
CA GLY A 33 -20.22 -5.82 -10.59
C GLY A 33 -20.15 -4.31 -10.44
N ASP A 34 -21.27 -3.60 -10.66
CA ASP A 34 -21.36 -2.15 -10.33
C ASP A 34 -21.56 -1.91 -8.83
N SER A 35 -21.60 -2.98 -8.05
CA SER A 35 -21.85 -2.93 -6.62
C SER A 35 -21.11 -4.03 -5.87
N TYR A 36 -20.83 -3.76 -4.59
CA TYR A 36 -20.21 -4.71 -3.68
C TYR A 36 -20.99 -4.86 -2.39
N ARG A 37 -20.76 -5.96 -1.70
CA ARG A 37 -21.30 -6.22 -0.36
C ARG A 37 -20.20 -6.00 0.67
N CYS A 38 -20.59 -5.41 1.80
CA CYS A 38 -19.69 -5.24 2.92
C CYS A 38 -20.46 -5.36 4.24
N HIS A 39 -19.79 -5.91 5.25
CA HIS A 39 -20.28 -5.94 6.61
C HIS A 39 -20.23 -4.52 7.23
N PRO A 40 -21.20 -4.11 8.07
CA PRO A 40 -21.23 -2.78 8.68
C PRO A 40 -20.01 -2.40 9.53
N SER A 41 -19.19 -3.38 9.96
CA SER A 41 -17.95 -3.09 10.69
C SER A 41 -16.97 -2.29 9.86
N LYS A 42 -16.86 -2.55 8.54
CA LYS A 42 -16.06 -1.75 7.59
C LYS A 42 -14.65 -1.35 8.11
N GLY A 43 -13.98 -2.25 8.85
CA GLY A 43 -12.66 -2.02 9.44
C GLY A 43 -12.62 -1.25 10.78
N LYS A 44 -13.78 -0.97 11.40
CA LYS A 44 -13.88 -0.22 12.65
C LYS A 44 -12.97 -0.76 13.75
N GLY A 45 -12.24 0.15 14.38
CA GLY A 45 -11.33 -0.15 15.49
C GLY A 45 -9.96 -0.70 15.06
N ILE A 46 -9.70 -0.84 13.76
CA ILE A 46 -8.39 -1.20 13.21
C ILE A 46 -7.69 0.05 12.72
N TRP A 47 -6.38 0.12 12.93
CA TRP A 47 -5.52 1.18 12.42
C TRP A 47 -4.88 0.75 11.10
N ILE A 48 -4.94 1.62 10.10
CA ILE A 48 -4.10 1.52 8.90
C ILE A 48 -3.03 2.61 9.02
N VAL A 49 -1.78 2.18 8.97
CA VAL A 49 -0.61 3.05 9.10
C VAL A 49 0.07 3.18 7.75
N ILE A 50 0.32 4.41 7.30
CA ILE A 50 0.80 4.70 5.95
C ILE A 50 1.96 5.70 6.02
N PRO A 51 3.22 5.25 5.92
CA PRO A 51 4.38 6.10 5.65
C PRO A 51 4.52 6.42 4.16
N ASP A 52 4.27 7.67 3.77
CA ASP A 52 4.30 8.10 2.37
C ASP A 52 4.66 9.59 2.20
N THR A 53 4.32 10.16 1.04
CA THR A 53 4.70 11.48 0.55
C THR A 53 4.10 12.67 1.29
N GLY A 54 3.08 12.43 2.11
CA GLY A 54 2.24 13.46 2.73
C GLY A 54 0.76 13.22 2.42
N PHE A 55 -0.12 14.05 2.99
CA PHE A 55 -1.56 13.85 2.93
C PHE A 55 -2.33 15.18 2.96
N GLN A 56 -3.13 15.43 1.92
CA GLN A 56 -4.01 16.59 1.78
C GLN A 56 -5.39 16.33 2.41
N LEU A 57 -5.46 16.43 3.73
CA LEU A 57 -6.68 16.16 4.51
C LEU A 57 -7.81 17.17 4.28
N ASN A 58 -7.50 18.34 3.72
CA ASN A 58 -8.48 19.41 3.48
C ASN A 58 -9.04 19.40 2.05
N ARG A 59 -8.34 18.77 1.09
CA ARG A 59 -8.72 18.77 -0.33
C ARG A 59 -9.96 17.89 -0.59
N TYR A 60 -10.07 16.76 0.12
CA TYR A 60 -11.14 15.76 -0.07
C TYR A 60 -11.89 15.50 1.23
N PRO A 61 -12.55 16.51 1.83
CA PRO A 61 -13.12 16.40 3.16
C PRO A 61 -14.15 15.27 3.30
N HIS A 62 -14.83 14.88 2.21
CA HIS A 62 -15.77 13.76 2.17
C HIS A 62 -15.09 12.40 2.33
N GLU A 63 -13.82 12.26 1.95
CA GLU A 63 -13.06 11.02 2.18
C GLU A 63 -12.47 10.95 3.58
N TRP A 64 -12.25 12.09 4.24
CA TRP A 64 -11.59 12.15 5.54
C TRP A 64 -12.57 12.15 6.72
N LYS A 65 -13.73 12.81 6.57
CA LYS A 65 -14.69 13.02 7.65
C LYS A 65 -15.52 11.77 7.94
N SER A 66 -15.25 11.18 9.10
CA SER A 66 -16.14 10.22 9.75
C SER A 66 -16.03 10.40 11.25
N ASP A 67 -17.16 10.58 11.94
CA ASP A 67 -17.27 10.65 13.40
C ASP A 67 -16.98 9.29 14.07
N GLN A 68 -16.81 8.23 13.28
CA GLN A 68 -16.66 6.85 13.75
C GLN A 68 -15.22 6.34 13.74
N ARG A 69 -14.24 7.18 13.37
CA ARG A 69 -12.82 6.83 13.29
C ARG A 69 -11.92 7.97 13.76
N THR A 70 -10.67 7.63 14.01
CA THR A 70 -9.60 8.58 14.36
C THR A 70 -8.60 8.69 13.20
N ILE A 71 -8.18 9.91 12.90
CA ILE A 71 -7.04 10.18 12.00
C ILE A 71 -5.96 10.86 12.83
N LYS A 72 -4.77 10.26 12.86
CA LYS A 72 -3.56 10.82 13.45
C LYS A 72 -2.52 11.04 12.35
N THR A 73 -1.69 12.05 12.54
CA THR A 73 -0.63 12.43 11.60
C THR A 73 0.70 12.51 12.33
N TRP A 74 1.78 12.18 11.64
CA TRP A 74 3.15 12.34 12.15
C TRP A 74 4.11 12.64 11.01
N ILE A 75 5.05 13.56 11.22
CA ILE A 75 6.04 13.95 10.22
C ILE A 75 7.39 13.48 10.72
N VAL A 76 8.16 12.78 9.88
CA VAL A 76 9.53 12.42 10.22
C VAL A 76 10.29 13.70 10.62
N PRO A 77 10.99 13.72 11.77
CA PRO A 77 11.72 14.91 12.19
C PRO A 77 12.65 15.43 11.09
N PRO A 78 12.74 16.75 10.85
CA PRO A 78 13.59 17.30 9.79
C PRO A 78 15.05 16.87 9.86
N SER A 79 15.57 16.59 11.05
CA SER A 79 16.92 16.05 11.26
C SER A 79 17.15 14.68 10.64
N GLN A 80 16.08 13.92 10.38
CA GLN A 80 16.09 12.58 9.79
C GLN A 80 15.69 12.59 8.30
N LEU A 81 15.14 13.68 7.78
CA LEU A 81 14.73 13.84 6.38
C LEU A 81 15.90 14.13 5.42
N HIS A 82 17.15 14.18 5.92
CA HIS A 82 18.39 14.65 5.26
C HIS A 82 18.17 15.32 3.90
N VAL A 83 18.35 16.63 3.86
CA VAL A 83 18.34 17.38 2.60
C VAL A 83 19.63 17.07 1.83
N PRO A 84 19.58 16.64 0.56
CA PRO A 84 20.77 16.48 -0.28
C PRO A 84 21.61 17.74 -0.32
N TRP A 85 22.94 17.61 -0.33
CA TRP A 85 23.84 18.76 -0.21
C TRP A 85 23.58 19.84 -1.27
N PHE A 86 23.20 19.43 -2.49
CA PHE A 86 22.91 20.35 -3.59
C PHE A 86 21.60 21.14 -3.40
N LEU A 87 20.74 20.72 -2.45
CA LEU A 87 19.53 21.42 -2.03
C LEU A 87 19.72 22.22 -0.74
N ARG A 88 20.92 22.22 -0.12
CA ARG A 88 21.19 22.94 1.14
C ARG A 88 21.57 24.42 0.95
N ASN A 89 21.39 24.97 -0.24
CA ASN A 89 21.63 26.39 -0.48
C ASN A 89 20.35 27.23 -0.23
N ASP A 90 20.53 28.54 -0.09
CA ASP A 90 19.43 29.47 0.21
C ASP A 90 18.37 29.55 -0.90
N GLU A 91 18.62 28.97 -2.08
CA GLU A 91 17.64 28.90 -3.16
C GLU A 91 16.55 27.87 -2.92
N TRP A 92 16.65 26.95 -1.95
CA TRP A 92 15.64 25.92 -1.74
C TRP A 92 14.89 26.10 -0.42
N VAL A 93 13.58 25.83 -0.45
CA VAL A 93 12.72 25.72 0.74
C VAL A 93 12.22 24.30 0.84
N CYS A 94 12.53 23.63 1.95
CA CYS A 94 11.95 22.33 2.25
C CYS A 94 10.57 22.51 2.90
N ASP A 95 9.59 21.80 2.38
CA ASP A 95 8.24 21.76 2.94
C ASP A 95 8.12 20.63 3.97
N ASN A 96 8.07 21.05 5.22
CA ASN A 96 7.86 20.18 6.39
C ASN A 96 6.40 20.14 6.84
N SER A 97 5.44 20.61 6.03
CA SER A 97 4.01 20.44 6.31
C SER A 97 3.56 19.01 6.05
N MET A 98 2.40 18.59 6.58
CA MET A 98 1.86 17.25 6.34
C MET A 98 1.41 17.05 4.88
N ASP A 99 1.14 18.14 4.18
CA ASP A 99 0.61 18.14 2.82
C ASP A 99 1.58 17.45 1.85
N ASP A 100 1.06 16.61 0.94
CA ASP A 100 1.72 16.16 -0.30
C ASP A 100 1.69 17.27 -1.39
N ASN A 101 1.75 18.49 -0.88
CA ASN A 101 1.62 19.86 -1.38
C ASN A 101 1.30 20.14 -2.84
N ALA A 102 0.03 20.43 -3.11
CA ALA A 102 -0.49 21.00 -4.35
C ALA A 102 -0.03 22.45 -4.67
N LYS A 103 0.77 23.14 -3.83
CA LYS A 103 1.16 24.54 -4.07
C LYS A 103 2.04 24.78 -5.31
N ALA A 104 2.67 23.74 -5.87
CA ALA A 104 3.36 23.85 -7.17
C ALA A 104 2.39 24.17 -8.33
N ARG A 105 1.09 24.02 -8.09
CA ARG A 105 0.03 24.20 -9.06
C ARG A 105 -0.30 25.65 -9.37
N ASP A 106 -0.02 26.56 -8.44
CA ASP A 106 -0.56 27.92 -8.50
C ASP A 106 0.20 28.81 -9.50
N GLU A 107 1.43 28.43 -9.91
CA GLU A 107 2.23 29.24 -10.83
C GLU A 107 2.49 28.58 -12.19
N GLU A 108 2.70 27.26 -12.31
CA GLU A 108 3.19 26.67 -13.59
C GLU A 108 2.70 25.24 -13.95
N GLY A 109 1.71 24.68 -13.26
CA GLY A 109 1.05 23.43 -13.71
C GLY A 109 1.84 22.13 -13.52
N MET A 110 2.92 22.12 -12.74
CA MET A 110 3.58 20.87 -12.33
C MET A 110 2.95 20.32 -11.04
N ASN A 111 2.44 19.09 -11.08
CA ASN A 111 1.71 18.50 -9.95
C ASN A 111 2.56 17.46 -9.22
N PRO A 112 2.82 17.63 -7.91
CA PRO A 112 3.07 16.47 -7.07
C PRO A 112 1.81 15.60 -7.10
N GLU A 113 1.99 14.31 -7.34
CA GLU A 113 0.88 13.43 -7.71
C GLU A 113 -0.16 13.24 -6.60
N GLY A 114 0.18 13.59 -5.36
CA GLY A 114 -0.65 13.31 -4.20
C GLY A 114 -0.67 11.82 -3.86
N HIS A 115 0.49 11.17 -3.98
CA HIS A 115 0.61 9.71 -3.87
C HIS A 115 0.09 9.23 -2.51
N GLY A 116 0.50 9.87 -1.41
CA GLY A 116 0.10 9.50 -0.05
C GLY A 116 -1.40 9.70 0.19
N THR A 117 -1.94 10.83 -0.26
CA THR A 117 -3.39 11.08 -0.28
C THR A 117 -4.15 9.96 -0.99
N SER A 118 -3.71 9.61 -2.20
CA SER A 118 -4.37 8.62 -3.06
C SER A 118 -4.44 7.25 -2.39
N ILE A 119 -3.32 6.76 -1.87
CA ILE A 119 -3.24 5.42 -1.28
C ILE A 119 -3.99 5.34 0.06
N ALA A 120 -4.01 6.42 0.85
CA ALA A 120 -4.78 6.48 2.09
C ALA A 120 -6.28 6.46 1.81
N ILE A 121 -6.74 7.15 0.77
CA ILE A 121 -8.13 7.13 0.32
C ILE A 121 -8.51 5.76 -0.25
N ILE A 122 -7.64 5.10 -1.01
CA ILE A 122 -7.91 3.73 -1.50
C ILE A 122 -8.07 2.76 -0.32
N ALA A 123 -7.16 2.82 0.65
CA ALA A 123 -7.20 1.91 1.80
C ALA A 123 -8.42 2.17 2.69
N ALA A 124 -8.71 3.44 2.99
CA ALA A 124 -9.62 3.81 4.06
C ALA A 124 -10.41 5.10 3.81
N GLY A 125 -10.52 5.64 2.60
CA GLY A 125 -11.42 6.75 2.29
C GLY A 125 -12.83 6.46 2.79
N SER A 126 -13.51 7.45 3.38
CA SER A 126 -14.83 7.25 4.02
C SER A 126 -15.91 6.83 3.02
N GLN A 127 -15.77 7.22 1.75
CA GLN A 127 -16.71 6.85 0.70
C GLN A 127 -16.14 5.76 -0.22
N SER A 128 -14.91 5.93 -0.70
CA SER A 128 -14.32 5.03 -1.69
C SER A 128 -13.47 3.91 -1.11
N GLY A 129 -12.99 4.06 0.14
CA GLY A 129 -12.01 3.15 0.72
C GLY A 129 -12.51 1.73 0.95
N VAL A 130 -11.57 0.78 1.00
CA VAL A 130 -11.90 -0.63 1.31
C VAL A 130 -12.35 -0.79 2.77
N ALA A 131 -11.70 -0.08 3.70
CA ALA A 131 -12.03 -0.07 5.13
C ALA A 131 -12.37 1.34 5.63
N PRO A 132 -13.53 1.90 5.24
CA PRO A 132 -13.86 3.31 5.47
C PRO A 132 -14.02 3.68 6.96
N LEU A 133 -14.19 2.72 7.86
CA LEU A 133 -14.27 2.96 9.31
C LEU A 133 -12.98 2.62 10.06
N ALA A 134 -11.91 2.22 9.37
CA ALA A 134 -10.60 2.06 9.99
C ALA A 134 -10.04 3.42 10.42
N ASN A 135 -9.32 3.44 11.54
CA ASN A 135 -8.51 4.57 11.95
C ASN A 135 -7.30 4.71 11.02
N LEU A 136 -6.77 5.92 10.89
CA LEU A 136 -5.60 6.21 10.07
C LEU A 136 -4.47 6.77 10.94
N TYR A 137 -3.25 6.24 10.76
CA TYR A 137 -2.02 6.87 11.23
C TYR A 137 -1.13 7.19 10.03
N LEU A 138 -1.10 8.45 9.65
CA LEU A 138 -0.52 8.94 8.40
C LEU A 138 0.85 9.54 8.69
N GLN A 139 1.90 8.98 8.11
CA GLN A 139 3.28 9.39 8.36
C GLN A 139 3.88 10.03 7.10
N LYS A 140 4.29 11.30 7.17
CA LYS A 140 5.04 11.92 6.07
C LYS A 140 6.52 11.57 6.20
N VAL A 141 7.04 10.83 5.22
CA VAL A 141 8.42 10.34 5.17
C VAL A 141 9.22 10.91 4.00
N GLN A 142 8.52 11.45 3.00
CA GLN A 142 9.11 12.17 1.89
C GLN A 142 9.10 13.67 2.18
N THR A 143 10.14 14.37 1.74
CA THR A 143 10.14 15.83 1.74
C THR A 143 10.15 16.36 0.31
N THR A 144 9.63 17.57 0.15
CA THR A 144 9.65 18.29 -1.12
C THR A 144 10.45 19.58 -0.92
N ALA A 145 11.45 19.81 -1.74
CA ALA A 145 12.10 21.12 -1.84
C ALA A 145 11.57 21.90 -3.04
N PHE A 146 11.42 23.20 -2.86
CA PHE A 146 11.02 24.15 -3.89
C PHE A 146 12.12 25.17 -4.08
N ARG A 147 12.46 25.46 -5.34
CA ARG A 147 13.43 26.49 -5.68
C ARG A 147 12.76 27.87 -5.62
N LYS A 148 13.34 28.82 -4.89
CA LYS A 148 12.89 30.21 -4.70
C LYS A 148 13.12 31.12 -5.92
N ILE A 149 13.32 30.59 -7.12
CA ILE A 149 13.59 31.43 -8.30
C ILE A 149 12.27 31.79 -8.99
N PRO A 150 11.91 33.10 -9.07
CA PRO A 150 10.72 33.55 -9.79
C PRO A 150 10.73 33.08 -11.26
N GLY A 151 9.60 32.51 -11.71
CA GLY A 151 9.39 32.09 -13.11
C GLY A 151 10.18 30.86 -13.59
N LYS A 152 10.82 30.11 -12.67
CA LYS A 152 11.43 28.79 -12.92
C LYS A 152 11.27 27.86 -11.70
N PRO A 153 10.04 27.60 -11.21
CA PRO A 153 9.78 26.63 -10.17
C PRO A 153 10.39 25.29 -10.57
N ARG A 154 11.39 24.88 -9.80
CA ARG A 154 11.85 23.50 -9.78
C ARG A 154 11.49 22.96 -8.42
N TRP A 155 10.95 21.76 -8.40
CA TRP A 155 10.73 21.02 -7.18
C TRP A 155 11.51 19.71 -7.25
N TRP A 156 11.89 19.22 -6.09
CA TRP A 156 12.50 17.92 -5.92
C TRP A 156 11.80 17.22 -4.78
N GLN A 157 11.41 15.97 -5.04
CA GLN A 157 10.88 15.09 -4.03
C GLN A 157 11.87 13.97 -3.80
N TRP A 158 12.13 13.66 -2.53
CA TRP A 158 12.99 12.55 -2.19
C TRP A 158 12.59 11.98 -0.83
N CYS A 159 12.69 10.67 -0.75
CA CYS A 159 12.69 9.93 0.51
C CYS A 159 14.07 9.30 0.64
N ILE A 160 14.63 9.29 1.84
CA ILE A 160 15.86 8.56 2.11
C ILE A 160 15.55 7.32 2.96
N PRO A 161 16.35 6.23 2.84
CA PRO A 161 16.12 5.01 3.59
C PRO A 161 16.04 5.22 5.11
N LEU A 162 16.89 6.11 5.66
CA LEU A 162 16.90 6.42 7.08
C LEU A 162 15.60 7.07 7.56
N ALA A 163 15.05 8.05 6.82
CA ALA A 163 13.76 8.66 7.14
C ALA A 163 12.65 7.62 7.15
N TYR A 164 12.65 6.74 6.15
CA TYR A 164 11.64 5.71 5.99
C TYR A 164 11.67 4.69 7.14
N VAL A 165 12.85 4.14 7.47
CA VAL A 165 12.95 3.18 8.59
C VAL A 165 12.68 3.84 9.94
N THR A 166 13.02 5.12 10.12
CA THR A 166 12.65 5.89 11.32
C THR A 166 11.13 5.98 11.47
N ALA A 167 10.41 6.18 10.37
CA ALA A 167 8.95 6.16 10.40
C ALA A 167 8.40 4.80 10.80
N LEU A 168 8.97 3.71 10.28
CA LEU A 168 8.58 2.35 10.66
C LEU A 168 8.89 2.05 12.14
N GLU A 169 10.03 2.50 12.65
CA GLU A 169 10.40 2.41 14.07
C GLU A 169 9.42 3.20 14.96
N ASN A 170 8.97 4.37 14.51
CA ASN A 170 7.95 5.15 15.24
C ASN A 170 6.62 4.38 15.40
N ILE A 171 6.24 3.53 14.44
CA ILE A 171 5.04 2.68 14.56
C ILE A 171 5.18 1.72 15.76
N ILE A 172 6.37 1.19 15.99
CA ILE A 172 6.69 0.32 17.13
C ILE A 172 6.44 1.08 18.44
N GLU A 173 6.97 2.31 18.55
CA GLU A 173 6.82 3.13 19.74
C GLU A 173 5.36 3.51 20.02
N VAL A 174 4.60 3.85 18.98
CA VAL A 174 3.18 4.21 19.11
C VAL A 174 2.36 3.02 19.64
N VAL A 175 2.68 1.80 19.21
CA VAL A 175 2.05 0.59 19.75
C VAL A 175 2.50 0.32 21.19
N ASP A 176 3.79 0.49 21.50
CA ASP A 176 4.34 0.27 22.84
C ASP A 176 3.79 1.27 23.87
N ARG A 177 3.52 2.52 23.45
CA ARG A 177 2.83 3.53 24.27
C ARG A 177 1.33 3.25 24.46
N GLY A 178 0.78 2.23 23.80
CA GLY A 178 -0.64 1.86 23.87
C GLY A 178 -1.56 2.76 23.07
N GLU A 179 -1.03 3.63 22.20
CA GLU A 179 -1.84 4.49 21.34
C GLU A 179 -2.54 3.72 20.22
N ILE A 180 -1.91 2.63 19.77
CA ILE A 180 -2.47 1.64 18.84
C ILE A 180 -2.39 0.27 19.52
N PRO A 181 -3.52 -0.44 19.74
CA PRO A 181 -3.49 -1.74 20.39
C PRO A 181 -2.72 -2.80 19.57
N PRO A 182 -1.93 -3.69 20.21
CA PRO A 182 -1.37 -4.86 19.53
C PRO A 182 -2.44 -5.71 18.84
N GLY A 183 -2.13 -6.25 17.67
CA GLY A 183 -3.07 -7.01 16.85
C GLY A 183 -4.13 -6.19 16.12
N LYS A 184 -4.09 -4.86 16.22
CA LYS A 184 -5.10 -3.95 15.65
C LYS A 184 -4.51 -2.95 14.65
N ALA A 185 -3.41 -3.31 14.00
CA ALA A 185 -2.75 -2.46 13.02
C ALA A 185 -2.40 -3.20 11.72
N VAL A 186 -2.54 -2.49 10.61
CA VAL A 186 -2.04 -2.85 9.28
C VAL A 186 -1.11 -1.75 8.80
N VAL A 187 0.13 -2.07 8.46
CA VAL A 187 1.08 -1.12 7.87
C VAL A 187 1.10 -1.34 6.36
N SER A 188 0.86 -0.29 5.60
CA SER A 188 0.90 -0.28 4.14
C SER A 188 2.20 0.38 3.68
N ILE A 189 3.02 -0.35 2.90
CA ILE A 189 4.36 0.08 2.48
C ILE A 189 4.41 0.14 0.95
N GLN A 190 4.55 1.34 0.40
CA GLN A 190 4.55 1.57 -1.06
C GLN A 190 5.93 1.94 -1.61
N ILE A 191 6.87 2.32 -0.74
CA ILE A 191 8.20 2.76 -1.14
C ILE A 191 9.21 1.64 -0.90
N GLY A 192 10.00 1.34 -1.93
CA GLY A 192 11.16 0.45 -1.87
C GLY A 192 12.40 1.17 -2.41
N PHE A 193 13.55 0.90 -1.80
CA PHE A 193 14.83 1.52 -2.17
C PHE A 193 15.73 0.49 -2.86
N ASP A 194 16.29 0.89 -4.00
CA ASP A 194 17.19 0.07 -4.82
C ASP A 194 18.56 -0.15 -4.18
N LEU A 195 19.14 -1.30 -4.52
CA LEU A 195 20.52 -1.70 -4.22
C LEU A 195 21.58 -0.74 -4.79
N THR A 196 21.29 -0.08 -5.91
CA THR A 196 22.29 0.65 -6.73
C THR A 196 22.11 2.17 -6.75
N ASN A 197 20.89 2.67 -6.46
CA ASN A 197 20.54 4.09 -6.60
C ASN A 197 20.57 4.89 -5.29
N ILE A 198 21.05 4.31 -4.18
CA ILE A 198 21.33 5.11 -2.99
C ILE A 198 22.57 5.94 -3.31
N TYR A 199 22.40 7.26 -3.46
CA TYR A 199 23.52 8.18 -3.63
C TYR A 199 24.60 7.85 -2.59
N ASP A 200 25.87 7.84 -3.00
CA ASP A 200 26.99 7.45 -2.12
C ASP A 200 26.99 8.17 -0.76
N GLU A 201 26.43 9.39 -0.71
CA GLU A 201 26.26 10.21 0.50
C GLU A 201 25.20 9.70 1.49
N PHE A 202 24.24 8.87 1.07
CA PHE A 202 23.13 8.37 1.89
C PHE A 202 23.26 6.88 2.21
N LYS A 203 24.49 6.36 2.25
CA LYS A 203 24.78 4.95 2.55
C LYS A 203 24.95 4.70 4.07
N PRO A 204 23.90 4.44 4.87
CA PRO A 204 23.91 3.13 5.52
C PRO A 204 24.22 2.13 4.42
N THR A 205 25.16 1.20 4.61
CA THR A 205 25.30 0.13 3.62
C THR A 205 23.90 -0.46 3.41
N PHE A 206 23.52 -0.76 2.17
CA PHE A 206 22.18 -1.30 1.91
C PHE A 206 21.83 -2.44 2.87
N ASP A 207 22.83 -3.24 3.24
CA ASP A 207 22.77 -4.27 4.28
C ASP A 207 22.37 -3.73 5.66
N GLU A 208 22.91 -2.60 6.12
CA GLU A 208 22.50 -1.97 7.38
C GLU A 208 21.03 -1.54 7.33
N TYR A 209 20.60 -0.87 6.25
CA TYR A 209 19.21 -0.47 6.07
C TYR A 209 18.29 -1.70 6.04
N LYS A 210 18.67 -2.72 5.25
CA LYS A 210 17.95 -3.99 5.14
C LYS A 210 17.84 -4.70 6.48
N GLU A 211 18.92 -4.76 7.25
CA GLU A 211 18.92 -5.37 8.58
C GLU A 211 18.07 -4.56 9.59
N ARG A 212 18.02 -3.23 9.49
CA ARG A 212 17.09 -2.43 10.28
C ARG A 212 15.64 -2.73 9.90
N CYS A 213 15.32 -2.75 8.61
CA CYS A 213 14.00 -3.14 8.12
C CYS A 213 13.60 -4.53 8.60
N LYS A 214 14.52 -5.50 8.57
CA LYS A 214 14.27 -6.85 9.09
C LYS A 214 13.93 -6.85 10.58
N ARG A 215 14.69 -6.13 11.41
CA ARG A 215 14.38 -5.97 12.85
C ARG A 215 13.02 -5.32 13.09
N VAL A 216 12.68 -4.32 12.29
CA VAL A 216 11.37 -3.66 12.32
C VAL A 216 10.24 -4.64 11.99
N LEU A 217 10.39 -5.44 10.92
CA LEU A 217 9.38 -6.43 10.55
C LEU A 217 9.21 -7.51 11.62
N GLU A 218 10.31 -7.98 12.23
CA GLU A 218 10.24 -8.88 13.39
C GLU A 218 9.53 -8.24 14.59
N ALA A 219 9.77 -6.95 14.83
CA ALA A 219 9.10 -6.19 15.89
C ALA A 219 7.60 -5.99 15.62
N PHE A 220 7.21 -5.81 14.36
CA PHE A 220 5.82 -5.77 13.91
C PHE A 220 5.12 -7.11 14.16
N SER A 221 5.76 -8.23 13.80
CA SER A 221 5.25 -9.57 14.07
C SER A 221 4.96 -9.83 15.55
N LYS A 222 5.88 -9.44 16.44
CA LYS A 222 5.72 -9.57 17.91
C LYS A 222 4.52 -8.77 18.45
N ARG A 223 4.10 -7.71 17.75
CA ARG A 223 2.97 -6.83 18.09
C ARG A 223 1.68 -7.17 17.35
N GLY A 224 1.68 -8.22 16.54
CA GLY A 224 0.52 -8.60 15.74
C GLY A 224 0.16 -7.58 14.67
N ILE A 225 1.15 -6.80 14.21
CA ILE A 225 0.97 -5.83 13.13
C ILE A 225 1.02 -6.59 11.80
N VAL A 226 0.00 -6.43 10.97
CA VAL A 226 -0.01 -6.98 9.60
C VAL A 226 0.75 -6.02 8.70
N VAL A 227 1.63 -6.54 7.83
CA VAL A 227 2.40 -5.71 6.90
C VAL A 227 1.99 -6.05 5.47
N VAL A 228 1.70 -5.04 4.67
CA VAL A 228 1.32 -5.17 3.26
C VAL A 228 2.23 -4.28 2.43
N MET A 229 2.95 -4.86 1.48
CA MET A 229 3.96 -4.17 0.67
C MET A 229 3.60 -4.21 -0.82
N ALA A 230 3.86 -3.12 -1.54
CA ALA A 230 3.85 -3.11 -3.00
C ALA A 230 5.05 -3.90 -3.56
N ALA A 231 4.83 -4.68 -4.63
CA ALA A 231 5.90 -5.43 -5.29
C ALA A 231 6.89 -4.54 -6.05
N GLY A 232 6.44 -3.37 -6.51
CA GLY A 232 7.20 -2.46 -7.38
C GLY A 232 6.71 -2.46 -8.82
N ASN A 233 7.23 -1.52 -9.61
CA ASN A 233 6.80 -1.25 -10.99
C ASN A 233 7.97 -1.35 -11.99
N SER A 234 8.98 -2.17 -11.70
CA SER A 234 10.26 -2.14 -12.41
C SER A 234 10.46 -3.27 -13.43
N CYS A 235 9.47 -4.15 -13.63
CA CYS A 235 9.69 -5.37 -14.43
C CYS A 235 10.17 -5.04 -15.85
N ALA A 236 9.44 -4.17 -16.54
CA ALA A 236 9.66 -3.93 -17.94
C ALA A 236 10.85 -3.00 -18.23
N MET A 237 11.11 -2.02 -17.36
CA MET A 237 12.16 -1.04 -17.62
C MET A 237 13.54 -1.51 -17.15
N LEU A 238 13.62 -2.24 -16.04
CA LEU A 238 14.89 -2.50 -15.35
C LEU A 238 15.20 -3.98 -15.17
N ARG A 239 14.28 -4.88 -15.57
CA ARG A 239 14.39 -6.34 -15.35
C ARG A 239 14.63 -6.69 -13.87
N GLU A 240 14.14 -5.85 -12.98
CA GLU A 240 14.25 -6.04 -11.54
C GLU A 240 13.26 -7.11 -11.07
N THR A 241 13.66 -7.85 -10.03
CA THR A 241 12.76 -8.73 -9.28
C THR A 241 12.47 -8.11 -7.92
N THR A 242 11.52 -8.67 -7.19
CA THR A 242 11.17 -8.28 -5.82
C THR A 242 12.32 -8.38 -4.81
N GLU A 243 13.46 -8.99 -5.18
CA GLU A 243 14.67 -9.04 -4.36
C GLU A 243 15.56 -7.78 -4.48
N SER A 244 15.32 -6.95 -5.50
CA SER A 244 16.16 -5.78 -5.83
C SER A 244 16.00 -4.60 -4.87
N LYS A 245 14.90 -4.54 -4.11
CA LYS A 245 14.50 -3.38 -3.29
C LYS A 245 14.23 -3.76 -1.85
N ALA A 246 14.66 -2.94 -0.89
CA ALA A 246 14.27 -3.07 0.51
C ALA A 246 13.21 -2.00 0.90
N PRO A 247 12.19 -2.33 1.72
CA PRO A 247 12.04 -3.59 2.47
C PRO A 247 11.41 -4.73 1.68
N THR A 248 10.99 -4.54 0.42
CA THR A 248 10.27 -5.53 -0.40
C THR A 248 10.95 -6.91 -0.43
N CYS A 249 12.27 -6.96 -0.56
CA CYS A 249 13.09 -8.18 -0.59
C CYS A 249 13.11 -8.96 0.72
N LEU A 250 12.52 -8.41 1.79
CA LEU A 250 12.36 -9.08 3.06
C LEU A 250 11.00 -9.77 3.17
N ALA A 251 10.09 -9.58 2.22
CA ALA A 251 8.89 -10.40 2.13
C ALA A 251 9.26 -11.83 1.74
N GLY A 252 8.47 -12.80 2.18
CA GLY A 252 8.74 -14.19 1.88
C GLY A 252 7.71 -15.15 2.48
N PRO A 253 7.78 -16.45 2.13
CA PRO A 253 6.80 -17.43 2.57
C PRO A 253 6.84 -17.70 4.08
N ARG A 254 7.91 -17.29 4.76
CA ARG A 254 8.16 -17.58 6.19
C ARG A 254 8.03 -16.35 7.10
N ASN A 255 7.53 -15.23 6.59
CA ASN A 255 7.30 -14.03 7.39
C ASN A 255 5.94 -13.40 7.13
N ASP A 256 5.61 -12.42 7.96
CA ASP A 256 4.30 -11.79 8.04
C ASP A 256 3.99 -10.81 6.90
N ALA A 257 4.99 -10.41 6.11
CA ALA A 257 4.84 -9.34 5.12
C ALA A 257 4.15 -9.86 3.86
N ILE A 258 2.95 -9.34 3.56
CA ILE A 258 2.16 -9.69 2.39
C ILE A 258 2.64 -8.87 1.20
N LEU A 259 3.18 -9.54 0.19
CA LEU A 259 3.67 -8.88 -1.02
C LEU A 259 2.57 -8.81 -2.09
N VAL A 260 2.30 -7.61 -2.60
CA VAL A 260 1.17 -7.33 -3.49
C VAL A 260 1.64 -6.88 -4.87
N GLY A 261 1.37 -7.70 -5.88
CA GLY A 261 1.57 -7.35 -7.29
C GLY A 261 0.35 -6.68 -7.92
N GLY A 262 0.52 -6.25 -9.16
CA GLY A 262 -0.48 -5.48 -9.90
C GLY A 262 -1.20 -6.27 -10.99
N THR A 263 -2.49 -6.03 -11.14
CA THR A 263 -3.28 -6.48 -12.30
C THR A 263 -3.84 -5.32 -13.10
N ASP A 264 -4.26 -5.59 -14.33
CA ASP A 264 -5.21 -4.71 -15.00
C ASP A 264 -6.64 -4.87 -14.44
N MET A 265 -7.58 -4.12 -15.03
CA MET A 265 -8.98 -4.08 -14.59
C MET A 265 -9.77 -5.36 -14.89
N VAL A 266 -9.24 -6.28 -15.70
CA VAL A 266 -9.86 -7.60 -15.95
C VAL A 266 -9.15 -8.73 -15.19
N GLY A 267 -8.12 -8.39 -14.41
CA GLY A 267 -7.39 -9.34 -13.57
C GLY A 267 -6.21 -10.04 -14.26
N ARG A 268 -5.77 -9.54 -15.42
CA ARG A 268 -4.51 -9.98 -16.04
C ARG A 268 -3.35 -9.30 -15.33
N LEU A 269 -2.19 -9.95 -15.32
CA LEU A 269 -0.97 -9.39 -14.76
C LEU A 269 -0.64 -8.05 -15.44
N TRP A 270 -0.38 -7.02 -14.66
CA TRP A 270 0.08 -5.74 -15.18
C TRP A 270 1.56 -5.83 -15.54
N TRP A 271 1.91 -5.47 -16.77
CA TRP A 271 3.25 -5.65 -17.34
C TRP A 271 4.39 -4.96 -16.59
N GLU A 272 4.12 -3.88 -15.86
CA GLU A 272 5.16 -3.22 -15.05
C GLU A 272 5.31 -3.84 -13.66
N SER A 273 4.35 -4.65 -13.19
CA SER A 273 4.38 -5.25 -11.86
C SER A 273 5.67 -6.06 -11.68
N THR A 274 6.50 -5.68 -10.72
CA THR A 274 7.77 -6.37 -10.44
C THR A 274 7.51 -7.86 -10.11
N PRO A 275 8.20 -8.80 -10.77
CA PRO A 275 7.99 -10.23 -10.56
C PRO A 275 8.52 -10.72 -9.22
N GLY A 276 7.79 -11.68 -8.64
CA GLY A 276 8.24 -12.47 -7.52
C GLY A 276 9.39 -13.40 -7.90
N THR A 277 10.18 -13.82 -6.92
CA THR A 277 11.16 -14.92 -7.05
C THR A 277 10.72 -16.12 -6.21
N LYS A 278 11.53 -17.19 -6.21
CA LYS A 278 11.31 -18.33 -5.31
C LYS A 278 11.40 -17.92 -3.83
N ASP A 279 12.32 -17.03 -3.50
CA ASP A 279 12.60 -16.64 -2.11
C ASP A 279 11.77 -15.42 -1.67
N CYS A 280 11.39 -14.55 -2.62
CA CYS A 280 10.49 -13.41 -2.43
C CYS A 280 9.28 -13.49 -3.39
N PRO A 281 8.37 -14.47 -3.23
CA PRO A 281 7.21 -14.58 -4.11
C PRO A 281 6.20 -13.47 -3.85
N VAL A 282 5.53 -13.00 -4.90
CA VAL A 282 4.31 -12.19 -4.74
C VAL A 282 3.23 -13.07 -4.13
N ASP A 283 2.65 -12.65 -3.00
CA ASP A 283 1.65 -13.43 -2.29
C ASP A 283 0.27 -13.34 -2.96
N ILE A 284 -0.06 -12.15 -3.46
CA ILE A 284 -1.37 -11.86 -4.04
C ILE A 284 -1.31 -10.67 -5.00
N TYR A 285 -2.33 -10.54 -5.86
CA TYR A 285 -2.43 -9.43 -6.80
C TYR A 285 -3.76 -8.70 -6.63
N ALA A 286 -3.73 -7.40 -6.93
CA ALA A 286 -4.89 -6.53 -6.92
C ALA A 286 -4.79 -5.51 -8.08
N PRO A 287 -5.89 -4.85 -8.46
CA PRO A 287 -5.87 -3.83 -9.50
C PRO A 287 -4.73 -2.82 -9.33
N ALA A 288 -3.93 -2.65 -10.37
CA ALA A 288 -2.87 -1.66 -10.49
C ALA A 288 -3.15 -0.68 -11.62
N CYS A 289 -3.81 -1.11 -12.71
CA CYS A 289 -4.08 -0.24 -13.86
C CYS A 289 -5.40 0.50 -13.72
N GLN A 290 -5.42 1.77 -14.09
CA GLN A 290 -6.64 2.59 -14.12
C GLN A 290 -7.41 2.60 -12.80
N VAL A 291 -6.70 2.50 -11.68
CA VAL A 291 -7.33 2.60 -10.35
C VAL A 291 -7.84 4.02 -10.20
N GLU A 292 -9.15 4.17 -10.05
CA GLU A 292 -9.77 5.47 -9.80
C GLU A 292 -9.47 5.91 -8.37
N CYS A 293 -8.78 7.04 -8.21
CA CYS A 293 -8.52 7.61 -6.90
C CYS A 293 -8.44 9.14 -6.95
N TYR A 294 -8.75 9.73 -5.81
CA TYR A 294 -8.58 11.16 -5.59
C TYR A 294 -7.10 11.46 -5.42
N ASP A 295 -6.56 12.22 -6.36
CA ASP A 295 -5.16 12.59 -6.42
C ASP A 295 -5.01 14.12 -6.43
N LEU A 296 -3.80 14.65 -6.45
CA LEU A 296 -3.63 16.11 -6.55
C LEU A 296 -3.46 16.62 -7.98
N THR A 297 -3.41 15.71 -8.96
CA THR A 297 -3.19 16.10 -10.35
C THR A 297 -4.44 16.69 -11.00
N SER A 298 -5.64 16.38 -10.51
CA SER A 298 -6.89 16.97 -11.00
C SER A 298 -7.34 18.20 -10.19
N THR A 299 -7.80 19.25 -10.88
CA THR A 299 -8.44 20.41 -10.22
C THR A 299 -9.88 20.07 -9.87
N SER A 300 -10.46 19.08 -10.56
CA SER A 300 -11.81 18.62 -10.31
C SER A 300 -11.88 17.73 -9.07
N GLU A 301 -13.07 17.65 -8.47
CA GLU A 301 -13.43 16.63 -7.49
C GLU A 301 -13.69 15.26 -8.14
N THR A 302 -13.20 15.04 -9.36
CA THR A 302 -13.34 13.77 -10.06
C THR A 302 -12.12 12.91 -9.79
N PRO A 303 -12.29 11.63 -9.42
CA PRO A 303 -11.17 10.70 -9.34
C PRO A 303 -10.37 10.64 -10.64
N SER A 304 -9.05 10.62 -10.51
CA SER A 304 -8.12 10.36 -11.61
C SER A 304 -7.89 8.87 -11.75
N LYS A 305 -7.43 8.42 -12.93
CA LYS A 305 -6.97 7.05 -13.13
C LYS A 305 -5.48 6.96 -12.84
N LYS A 306 -5.07 5.96 -12.07
CA LYS A 306 -3.67 5.73 -11.68
C LYS A 306 -3.16 4.35 -12.04
N TRP A 307 -1.83 4.24 -12.11
CA TRP A 307 -1.11 3.02 -12.45
C TRP A 307 0.01 2.75 -11.43
N GLY A 308 0.10 1.54 -10.90
CA GLY A 308 1.13 1.20 -9.92
C GLY A 308 0.71 0.12 -8.93
N THR A 309 1.66 -0.72 -8.52
CA THR A 309 1.49 -1.62 -7.36
C THR A 309 1.32 -0.82 -6.05
N SER A 310 1.75 0.44 -6.04
CA SER A 310 1.42 1.41 -5.00
C SER A 310 -0.08 1.63 -4.82
N TYR A 311 -0.89 1.40 -5.84
CA TYR A 311 -2.35 1.50 -5.77
C TYR A 311 -3.01 0.14 -5.50
N SER A 312 -2.31 -0.97 -5.72
CA SER A 312 -2.76 -2.34 -5.42
C SER A 312 -2.62 -2.67 -3.94
N SER A 313 -1.43 -2.43 -3.37
CA SER A 313 -1.13 -2.70 -1.95
C SER A 313 -2.08 -2.03 -0.94
N PRO A 314 -2.52 -0.75 -1.08
CA PRO A 314 -3.48 -0.15 -0.15
C PRO A 314 -4.85 -0.81 -0.21
N GLN A 315 -5.27 -1.37 -1.35
CA GLN A 315 -6.52 -2.12 -1.43
C GLN A 315 -6.46 -3.37 -0.54
N VAL A 316 -5.33 -4.09 -0.60
CA VAL A 316 -5.09 -5.28 0.23
C VAL A 316 -4.92 -4.91 1.71
N ALA A 317 -4.27 -3.79 2.01
CA ALA A 317 -4.14 -3.27 3.37
C ALA A 317 -5.51 -2.92 3.98
N GLY A 318 -6.36 -2.24 3.22
CA GLY A 318 -7.75 -1.98 3.60
C GLY A 318 -8.55 -3.26 3.78
N LEU A 319 -8.37 -4.27 2.92
CA LEU A 319 -9.04 -5.57 3.08
C LEU A 319 -8.57 -6.32 4.33
N ALA A 320 -7.27 -6.29 4.63
CA ALA A 320 -6.73 -6.84 5.88
C ALA A 320 -7.35 -6.13 7.10
N ALA A 321 -7.45 -4.80 7.07
CA ALA A 321 -8.09 -4.04 8.14
C ALA A 321 -9.57 -4.35 8.27
N TYR A 322 -10.29 -4.51 7.16
CA TYR A 322 -11.67 -4.96 7.14
C TYR A 322 -11.83 -6.29 7.88
N PHE A 323 -11.02 -7.29 7.56
CA PHE A 323 -11.08 -8.61 8.19
C PHE A 323 -10.68 -8.59 9.67
N LEU A 324 -9.65 -7.84 10.06
CA LEU A 324 -9.27 -7.68 11.47
C LEU A 324 -10.38 -7.04 12.32
N GLY A 325 -11.17 -6.13 11.72
CA GLY A 325 -12.28 -5.44 12.36
C GLY A 325 -13.62 -6.17 12.27
N HIS A 326 -13.67 -7.31 11.59
CA HIS A 326 -14.91 -8.02 11.32
C HIS A 326 -15.24 -9.00 12.46
N PRO A 327 -16.48 -8.97 13.01
CA PRO A 327 -16.84 -9.74 14.21
C PRO A 327 -16.64 -11.25 14.03
N ASP A 328 -17.03 -11.79 12.87
CA ASP A 328 -16.89 -13.22 12.58
C ASP A 328 -15.45 -13.73 12.45
N PHE A 329 -14.47 -12.82 12.33
CA PHE A 329 -13.06 -13.17 12.18
C PHE A 329 -12.23 -12.87 13.43
N GLN A 330 -12.86 -12.41 14.52
CA GLN A 330 -12.17 -12.02 15.75
C GLN A 330 -11.32 -13.15 16.35
N GLU A 331 -11.86 -14.37 16.43
CA GLU A 331 -11.08 -15.51 16.94
C GLU A 331 -9.96 -15.93 15.99
N ARG A 332 -10.18 -15.85 14.67
CA ARG A 332 -9.16 -16.19 13.66
C ARG A 332 -7.95 -15.25 13.75
N PHE A 333 -8.17 -13.98 14.02
CA PHE A 333 -7.12 -12.97 14.06
C PHE A 333 -6.81 -12.44 15.46
N LYS A 334 -7.22 -13.17 16.50
CA LYS A 334 -6.94 -12.81 17.89
C LYS A 334 -5.43 -12.78 18.13
N TYR A 335 -4.93 -11.65 18.64
CA TYR A 335 -3.53 -11.51 18.97
C TYR A 335 -3.18 -12.19 20.30
N SER A 336 -2.05 -12.90 20.31
CA SER A 336 -1.38 -13.33 21.54
C SER A 336 0.14 -13.08 21.45
N PRO A 337 0.80 -12.60 22.51
CA PRO A 337 2.27 -12.50 22.55
C PRO A 337 3.00 -13.83 22.28
N SER A 338 2.35 -14.97 22.54
CA SER A 338 2.92 -16.30 22.26
C SER A 338 2.95 -16.66 20.77
N ASP A 339 2.12 -16.00 19.95
CA ASP A 339 1.94 -16.33 18.53
C ASP A 339 3.25 -16.26 17.74
N TYR A 340 4.10 -15.28 18.05
CA TYR A 340 5.40 -15.10 17.40
C TYR A 340 6.32 -16.31 17.60
N LYS A 341 6.39 -16.86 18.83
CA LYS A 341 7.23 -18.03 19.13
C LYS A 341 6.76 -19.29 18.40
N ASN A 342 5.46 -19.36 18.11
CA ASN A 342 4.83 -20.50 17.45
C ASN A 342 4.76 -20.35 15.92
N GLY A 343 5.28 -19.25 15.36
CA GLY A 343 5.19 -18.97 13.91
C GLY A 343 3.76 -18.78 13.40
N ASN A 344 2.80 -18.46 14.29
CA ASN A 344 1.38 -18.32 13.98
C ASN A 344 0.90 -16.90 14.29
N THR A 345 1.65 -15.89 13.86
CA THR A 345 1.34 -14.47 14.08
C THR A 345 0.01 -14.07 13.42
N VAL A 346 -0.52 -12.91 13.81
CA VAL A 346 -1.67 -12.29 13.13
C VAL A 346 -1.37 -12.09 11.63
N GLY A 347 -0.15 -11.64 11.30
CA GLY A 347 0.32 -11.46 9.93
C GLY A 347 0.30 -12.75 9.11
N MET A 348 0.85 -13.86 9.64
CA MET A 348 0.81 -15.16 8.96
C MET A 348 -0.63 -15.65 8.73
N ARG A 349 -1.49 -15.54 9.74
CA ARG A 349 -2.91 -15.94 9.61
C ARG A 349 -3.64 -15.09 8.57
N MET A 350 -3.38 -13.78 8.54
CA MET A 350 -3.95 -12.87 7.54
C MET A 350 -3.45 -13.19 6.14
N LYS A 351 -2.13 -13.35 5.95
CA LYS A 351 -1.52 -13.75 4.68
C LYS A 351 -2.14 -15.05 4.15
N LYS A 352 -2.21 -16.07 5.00
CA LYS A 352 -2.85 -17.35 4.66
C LYS A 352 -4.31 -17.17 4.25
N TRP A 353 -5.08 -16.41 5.03
CA TRP A 353 -6.48 -16.13 4.73
C TRP A 353 -6.68 -15.41 3.40
N LEU A 354 -5.93 -14.35 3.13
CA LEU A 354 -6.01 -13.60 1.87
C LEU A 354 -5.69 -14.49 0.66
N LYS A 355 -4.72 -15.40 0.80
CA LYS A 355 -4.40 -16.39 -0.25
C LYS A 355 -5.53 -17.41 -0.42
N GLU A 356 -6.11 -17.91 0.67
CA GLU A 356 -7.23 -18.87 0.63
C GLU A 356 -8.48 -18.30 -0.08
N ILE A 357 -8.78 -17.02 0.13
CA ILE A 357 -9.94 -16.37 -0.48
C ILE A 357 -9.65 -15.79 -1.87
N SER A 358 -8.36 -15.68 -2.23
CA SER A 358 -7.96 -15.23 -3.56
C SER A 358 -8.54 -16.14 -4.64
N PHE A 359 -8.91 -15.55 -5.76
CA PHE A 359 -9.42 -16.26 -6.91
C PHE A 359 -8.48 -16.06 -8.08
N GLN A 360 -8.00 -17.18 -8.59
CA GLN A 360 -7.35 -17.21 -9.87
C GLN A 360 -8.36 -16.83 -10.94
N ARG A 361 -8.22 -15.65 -11.55
CA ARG A 361 -9.19 -15.18 -12.56
C ARG A 361 -9.02 -15.86 -13.91
N VAL A 362 -7.82 -16.37 -14.20
CA VAL A 362 -7.49 -17.01 -15.47
C VAL A 362 -6.87 -18.39 -15.20
N PRO A 363 -7.24 -19.47 -15.94
CA PRO A 363 -6.82 -20.85 -15.69
C PRO A 363 -5.30 -21.07 -15.57
N ASP A 364 -4.88 -22.17 -14.94
CA ASP A 364 -3.45 -22.44 -14.63
C ASP A 364 -2.66 -22.69 -15.90
N GLU A 365 -3.27 -23.36 -16.87
CA GLU A 365 -2.77 -23.60 -18.21
C GLU A 365 -2.54 -22.32 -19.03
N GLU A 366 -3.22 -21.24 -18.64
CA GLU A 366 -3.02 -19.90 -19.20
C GLU A 366 -2.04 -19.09 -18.35
N LYS A 367 -1.58 -19.55 -17.17
CA LYS A 367 -0.49 -18.90 -16.44
C LYS A 367 0.83 -19.17 -17.14
N LEU A 368 1.61 -18.12 -17.37
CA LEU A 368 3.01 -18.31 -17.73
C LEU A 368 3.78 -18.90 -16.54
N VAL A 369 4.51 -19.99 -16.79
CA VAL A 369 5.64 -20.38 -15.95
C VAL A 369 6.81 -19.51 -16.40
N LEU A 370 7.04 -18.41 -15.69
CA LEU A 370 8.12 -17.49 -16.00
C LEU A 370 9.39 -17.99 -15.31
N GLU A 371 10.37 -18.43 -16.10
CA GLU A 371 11.70 -18.80 -15.57
C GLU A 371 12.63 -17.58 -15.55
N HIS A 372 12.40 -16.60 -16.43
CA HIS A 372 13.23 -15.41 -16.60
C HIS A 372 12.42 -14.11 -16.74
N ALA A 373 13.01 -12.97 -16.34
CA ALA A 373 12.38 -11.65 -16.49
C ALA A 373 12.18 -11.25 -17.97
N GLU A 374 12.88 -11.90 -18.89
CA GLU A 374 12.78 -11.71 -20.34
C GLU A 374 11.46 -12.27 -20.89
N ASP A 375 10.88 -13.26 -20.20
CA ASP A 375 9.61 -13.88 -20.54
C ASP A 375 8.40 -12.95 -20.28
N TYR A 376 8.61 -11.82 -19.59
CA TYR A 376 7.60 -10.76 -19.41
C TYR A 376 7.38 -9.91 -20.67
N TYR A 377 8.33 -9.92 -21.62
CA TYR A 377 8.29 -9.05 -22.80
C TYR A 377 7.71 -9.80 -24.00
N HIS A 378 6.45 -9.54 -24.34
CA HIS A 378 5.91 -9.94 -25.64
C HIS A 378 6.28 -8.88 -26.70
N PRO A 379 6.74 -9.27 -27.90
CA PRO A 379 7.09 -8.34 -28.99
C PRO A 379 5.94 -7.41 -29.41
N ASP A 380 4.69 -7.82 -29.16
CA ASP A 380 3.48 -7.11 -29.58
C ASP A 380 2.97 -6.08 -28.54
N GLY A 381 3.70 -5.86 -27.44
CA GLY A 381 3.30 -4.93 -26.39
C GLY A 381 2.07 -5.36 -25.58
N ILE A 382 1.58 -6.59 -25.79
CA ILE A 382 0.53 -7.22 -24.99
C ILE A 382 1.24 -8.12 -23.98
N PRO A 383 1.29 -7.78 -22.68
CA PRO A 383 1.87 -8.67 -21.69
C PRO A 383 1.13 -10.00 -21.67
N PRO A 384 1.85 -11.14 -21.68
CA PRO A 384 1.21 -12.42 -21.54
C PRO A 384 0.88 -12.70 -20.04
N THR A 385 -0.02 -13.67 -19.84
CA THR A 385 -1.05 -13.93 -18.80
C THR A 385 -0.55 -14.26 -17.36
N THR A 386 -0.98 -13.56 -16.30
CA THR A 386 -2.15 -13.69 -15.37
C THR A 386 -1.84 -14.19 -13.97
N VAL A 387 -2.58 -13.70 -12.97
CA VAL A 387 -2.23 -13.81 -11.55
C VAL A 387 -3.45 -13.90 -10.63
N ASN A 388 -3.27 -14.45 -9.43
CA ASN A 388 -4.34 -14.61 -8.44
C ASN A 388 -4.85 -13.24 -7.98
N VAL A 389 -6.11 -12.93 -8.27
CA VAL A 389 -6.75 -11.67 -7.87
C VAL A 389 -7.64 -11.92 -6.68
N LEU A 390 -7.67 -11.00 -5.72
CA LEU A 390 -8.61 -11.07 -4.61
C LEU A 390 -10.07 -11.19 -5.09
N SER A 391 -10.82 -12.13 -4.49
CA SER A 391 -12.28 -12.18 -4.59
C SER A 391 -12.86 -12.31 -3.17
N ASN A 392 -13.83 -11.47 -2.82
CA ASN A 392 -14.50 -11.55 -1.53
C ASN A 392 -15.94 -12.01 -1.73
N ASN A 393 -16.24 -13.27 -1.40
CA ASN A 393 -17.60 -13.82 -1.40
C ASN A 393 -17.96 -14.27 0.01
N TYR A 394 -18.32 -13.32 0.88
CA TYR A 394 -18.87 -13.60 2.22
C TYR A 394 -20.04 -12.69 2.54
#